data_AF-V4XUD2-F1
#
_entry.id   AF-V4XUD2-F1
#
_cell.length_a   1.000
_cell.length_b   1.000
_cell.length_c   1.000
_cell.angle_alpha   90.00
_cell.angle_beta   90.00
_cell.angle_gamma   90.00
#
_symmetry.space_group_name_H-M   'P 1'
#
loop_
_entity.id
_entity.type
_entity.pdbx_description
1 polymer ?
#
loop_
_entity_poly.entity_id
_entity_poly.type
_entity_poly.pdbx_seq_one_letter_code
_entity_poly.pdbx_strand_id
1 'polypeptide(L)'
;MFHPDTAYDLFVETVPPLIYAAPGGLYVNIDGNLLADEREARDWSLGRLANELGVSRRTVSKYEDGMNASVEVAVQLEKLFDRPFSAPVSVLEGADDVRDADPTPDDPEADPDDEHVVAVLSRAGFTVHPTVRSPFDSVTEDDEAEHLLTGHSAFDRAAKKRAELLSSLGEVTRTRAVYFAEDRPKRRAVGGTAIVACEELRETNGPEEVRRLVRERADEATEAADRA
;
A
#
# COMPACT_ATOMS: atom_id res chain seq x y z
N MET A 1 14.12 -1.18 -13.87
CA MET A 1 14.79 -0.77 -15.12
C MET A 1 16.14 -0.18 -14.73
N PHE A 2 17.25 -0.73 -15.23
CA PHE A 2 18.59 -0.20 -14.95
C PHE A 2 18.84 1.06 -15.79
N HIS A 3 19.43 2.09 -15.19
CA HIS A 3 19.95 3.22 -15.97
C HIS A 3 21.14 2.73 -16.82
N PRO A 4 21.29 3.14 -18.10
CA PRO A 4 22.35 2.65 -18.98
C PRO A 4 23.75 2.80 -18.37
N ASP A 5 24.02 3.95 -17.75
CA ASP A 5 25.31 4.22 -17.10
C ASP A 5 25.56 3.27 -15.94
N THR A 6 24.56 3.01 -15.10
CA THR A 6 24.67 2.05 -13.99
C THR A 6 24.92 0.62 -14.49
N ALA A 7 24.35 0.24 -15.64
CA ALA A 7 24.62 -1.06 -16.25
C ALA A 7 26.05 -1.15 -16.80
N TYR A 8 26.55 -0.08 -17.42
CA TYR A 8 27.94 -0.01 -17.88
C TYR A 8 28.91 -0.10 -16.69
N ASP A 9 28.67 0.69 -15.64
CA ASP A 9 29.48 0.67 -14.40
C ASP A 9 29.52 -0.73 -13.79
N LEU A 10 28.37 -1.41 -13.71
CA LEU A 10 28.28 -2.76 -13.13
C LEU A 10 28.98 -3.82 -14.00
N PHE A 11 28.68 -3.88 -15.30
CA PHE A 11 29.10 -4.99 -16.15
C PHE A 11 30.46 -4.80 -16.81
N VAL A 12 30.88 -3.54 -17.02
CA VAL A 12 32.15 -3.22 -17.69
C VAL A 12 33.18 -2.77 -16.67
N GLU A 13 32.83 -1.81 -15.81
CA GLU A 13 33.76 -1.25 -14.82
C GLU A 13 33.78 -2.05 -13.50
N THR A 14 32.90 -3.05 -13.35
CA THR A 14 32.74 -3.88 -12.13
C THR A 14 32.43 -3.08 -10.86
N VAL A 15 31.80 -1.91 -11.01
CA VAL A 15 31.38 -1.03 -9.92
C VAL A 15 29.89 -1.26 -9.62
N PRO A 16 29.53 -1.85 -8.46
CA PRO A 16 28.14 -2.11 -8.15
C PRO A 16 27.38 -0.83 -7.76
N PRO A 17 26.08 -0.74 -8.06
CA PRO A 17 25.27 0.39 -7.63
C PRO A 17 25.15 0.45 -6.10
N LEU A 18 25.21 1.65 -5.55
CA LEU A 18 24.97 1.91 -4.12
C LEU A 18 23.57 2.44 -3.82
N ILE A 19 22.94 3.09 -4.81
CA ILE A 19 21.65 3.79 -4.65
C ILE A 19 20.59 3.13 -5.52
N TYR A 20 19.39 2.96 -4.99
CA TYR A 20 18.22 2.50 -5.74
C TYR A 20 16.98 3.35 -5.46
N ALA A 21 16.02 3.34 -6.39
CA ALA A 21 14.75 4.05 -6.25
C ALA A 21 13.63 3.10 -5.81
N ALA A 22 12.81 3.53 -4.85
CA ALA A 22 11.62 2.83 -4.40
C ALA A 22 10.51 3.85 -4.09
N PRO A 23 9.25 3.42 -3.87
CA PRO A 23 8.18 4.34 -3.45
C PRO A 23 8.63 5.18 -2.26
N GLY A 24 8.61 6.50 -2.40
CA GLY A 24 9.07 7.43 -1.36
C GLY A 24 10.47 8.03 -1.55
N GLY A 25 11.25 7.60 -2.55
CA GLY A 25 12.49 8.28 -2.95
C GLY A 25 13.69 7.36 -3.24
N LEU A 26 14.88 7.89 -2.97
CA LEU A 26 16.15 7.21 -3.17
C LEU A 26 16.67 6.63 -1.86
N TYR A 27 17.16 5.39 -1.93
CA TYR A 27 17.59 4.60 -0.80
C TYR A 27 18.97 3.98 -1.02
N VAL A 28 19.61 3.66 0.10
CA VAL A 28 20.95 3.07 0.20
C VAL A 28 20.91 1.93 1.21
N ASN A 29 21.58 0.82 0.91
CA ASN A 29 21.75 -0.26 1.88
C ASN A 29 22.73 0.19 2.95
N ILE A 30 22.41 -0.04 4.22
CA ILE A 30 23.30 0.27 5.35
C ILE A 30 23.98 -1.01 5.81
N ASP A 31 25.30 -0.95 6.02
CA ASP A 31 26.01 -2.01 6.75
C ASP A 31 25.64 -1.94 8.23
N GLY A 32 24.62 -2.71 8.61
CA GLY A 32 24.06 -2.72 9.95
C GLY A 32 25.03 -3.22 11.02
N ASN A 33 25.88 -4.20 10.67
CA ASN A 33 26.92 -4.69 11.57
C ASN A 33 27.94 -3.59 11.86
N LEU A 34 28.40 -2.91 10.82
CA LEU A 34 29.33 -1.80 10.97
C LEU A 34 28.73 -0.66 11.80
N LEU A 35 27.45 -0.36 11.59
CA LEU A 35 26.75 0.66 12.36
C LEU A 35 26.65 0.31 13.84
N ALA A 36 26.32 -0.94 14.16
CA ALA A 36 26.27 -1.43 15.53
C ALA A 36 27.65 -1.32 16.21
N ASP A 37 28.70 -1.79 15.53
CA ASP A 37 30.08 -1.75 16.03
C ASP A 37 30.53 -0.33 16.36
N GLU A 38 30.31 0.62 15.45
CA GLU A 38 30.70 2.02 15.64
C GLU A 38 29.90 2.72 16.73
N ARG A 39 28.60 2.42 16.84
CA ARG A 39 27.75 2.93 17.91
C ARG A 39 28.24 2.42 19.27
N GLU A 40 28.53 1.14 19.37
CA GLU A 40 28.98 0.49 20.61
C GLU A 40 30.38 0.91 21.02
N ALA A 41 31.31 1.04 20.06
CA ALA A 41 32.66 1.55 20.31
C ALA A 41 32.69 2.96 20.90
N ARG A 42 31.61 3.75 20.74
CA ARG A 42 31.46 5.09 21.30
C ARG A 42 30.60 5.13 22.57
N ASP A 43 30.17 3.98 23.10
CA ASP A 43 29.20 3.85 24.20
C ASP A 43 27.87 4.57 23.93
N TRP A 44 27.42 4.57 22.68
CA TRP A 44 26.15 5.22 22.31
C TRP A 44 24.97 4.25 22.44
N SER A 45 23.90 4.74 23.06
CA SER A 45 22.62 4.04 22.99
C SER A 45 21.96 4.25 21.63
N LEU A 46 21.07 3.33 21.23
CA LEU A 46 20.19 3.51 20.06
C LEU A 46 19.46 4.86 20.09
N GLY A 47 19.05 5.31 21.28
CA GLY A 47 18.40 6.61 21.47
C GLY A 47 19.28 7.81 21.22
N ARG A 48 20.57 7.71 21.56
CA ARG A 48 21.53 8.77 21.26
C ARG A 48 21.72 8.90 19.76
N LEU A 49 22.02 7.79 19.08
CA LEU A 49 22.21 7.79 17.63
C LEU A 49 20.93 8.24 16.89
N ALA A 50 19.75 7.82 17.36
CA ALA A 50 18.47 8.26 16.80
C ALA A 50 18.29 9.78 16.85
N ASN A 51 18.67 10.41 17.97
CA ASN A 51 18.62 11.87 18.09
C ASN A 51 19.61 12.56 17.14
N GLU A 52 20.84 12.07 17.03
CA GLU A 52 21.86 12.62 16.11
C GLU A 52 21.40 12.54 14.65
N LEU A 53 20.66 11.49 14.29
CA LEU A 53 20.12 11.26 12.94
C LEU A 53 18.74 11.87 12.71
N GLY A 54 18.08 12.41 13.73
CA GLY A 54 16.71 12.92 13.62
C GLY A 54 15.66 11.84 13.29
N VAL A 55 15.93 10.58 13.67
CA VAL A 55 15.03 9.43 13.41
C VAL A 55 14.54 8.80 14.72
N SER A 56 13.67 7.79 14.61
CA SER A 56 13.21 7.04 15.79
C SER A 56 14.24 6.01 16.25
N ARG A 57 14.20 5.64 17.54
CA ARG A 57 15.01 4.51 18.08
C ARG A 57 14.80 3.21 17.29
N ARG A 58 13.55 2.94 16.93
CA ARG A 58 13.17 1.75 16.15
C ARG A 58 13.79 1.78 14.75
N THR A 59 13.96 2.97 14.17
CA THR A 59 14.60 3.16 12.87
C THR A 59 16.08 2.81 12.93
N VAL A 60 16.79 3.27 13.97
CA VAL A 60 18.21 2.90 14.17
C VAL A 60 18.38 1.40 14.38
N SER A 61 17.54 0.79 15.22
CA SER A 61 17.53 -0.67 15.41
C SER A 61 17.37 -1.39 14.07
N LYS A 62 16.44 -0.92 13.22
CA LYS A 62 16.22 -1.50 11.90
C LYS A 62 17.44 -1.34 10.98
N TYR A 63 18.15 -0.21 11.04
CA TYR A 63 19.38 -0.04 10.27
C TYR A 63 20.46 -1.03 10.71
N GLU A 64 20.62 -1.25 12.01
CA GLU A 64 21.53 -2.29 12.54
C GLU A 64 21.10 -3.70 12.13
N ASP A 65 19.78 -3.94 11.99
CA ASP A 65 19.22 -5.18 11.45
C ASP A 65 19.34 -5.31 9.91
N GLY A 66 20.03 -4.39 9.23
CA GLY A 66 20.28 -4.43 7.78
C GLY A 66 19.20 -3.76 6.91
N MET A 67 18.39 -2.87 7.47
CA MET A 67 17.41 -2.09 6.70
C MET A 67 18.04 -0.93 5.92
N ASN A 68 17.41 -0.61 4.79
CA ASN A 68 17.82 0.48 3.92
C ASN A 68 17.40 1.86 4.48
N ALA A 69 18.24 2.86 4.24
CA ALA A 69 18.03 4.24 4.67
C ALA A 69 17.87 5.16 3.46
N SER A 70 17.29 6.35 3.67
CA SER A 70 17.32 7.38 2.64
C SER A 70 18.77 7.85 2.41
N VAL A 71 19.03 8.39 1.21
CA VAL A 71 20.34 9.00 0.89
C VAL A 71 20.73 10.07 1.92
N GLU A 72 19.76 10.88 2.38
CA GLU A 72 20.01 11.93 3.39
C GLU A 72 20.54 11.36 4.71
N VAL A 73 19.92 10.29 5.20
CA VAL A 73 20.34 9.63 6.45
C VAL A 73 21.70 8.96 6.27
N ALA A 74 21.95 8.33 5.12
CA ALA A 74 23.25 7.73 4.81
C ALA A 74 24.37 8.78 4.83
N VAL A 75 24.18 9.92 4.17
CA VAL A 75 25.15 11.03 4.19
C VAL A 75 25.37 11.57 5.61
N GLN A 76 24.32 11.61 6.43
CA GLN A 76 24.43 12.07 7.81
C GLN A 76 25.22 11.09 8.69
N LEU A 77 25.00 9.79 8.52
CA LEU A 77 25.81 8.74 9.15
C LEU A 77 27.28 8.88 8.77
N GLU A 78 27.58 9.05 7.49
CA GLU A 78 28.96 9.19 7.02
C GLU A 78 29.65 10.40 7.64
N LYS A 79 28.96 11.53 7.74
CA LYS A 79 29.47 12.73 8.41
C LYS A 79 29.66 12.54 9.92
N LEU A 80 28.77 11.78 10.56
CA LEU A 80 28.76 11.58 12.01
C LEU A 80 29.91 10.69 12.50
N PHE A 81 30.33 9.72 11.66
CA PHE A 81 31.43 8.82 12.00
C PHE A 81 32.67 8.99 11.13
N ASP A 82 32.65 9.89 10.14
CA ASP A 82 33.74 10.17 9.19
C ASP A 82 34.19 8.93 8.40
N ARG A 83 33.21 8.10 7.99
CA ARG A 83 33.44 6.86 7.26
C ARG A 83 32.20 6.41 6.48
N PRO A 84 32.35 5.65 5.38
CA PRO A 84 31.22 5.10 4.64
C PRO A 84 30.47 4.03 5.45
N PHE A 85 29.13 4.05 5.37
CA PHE A 85 28.24 2.98 5.86
C PHE A 85 27.38 2.36 4.75
N SER A 86 27.51 2.87 3.53
CA SER A 86 26.75 2.40 2.38
C SER A 86 27.29 1.04 1.90
N ALA A 87 26.39 0.08 1.72
CA ALA A 87 26.68 -1.24 1.17
C ALA A 87 26.21 -1.33 -0.29
N PRO A 88 26.89 -2.13 -1.15
CA PRO A 88 26.42 -2.41 -2.50
C PRO A 88 25.01 -2.99 -2.55
N VAL A 89 24.25 -2.60 -3.58
CA VAL A 89 22.98 -3.21 -3.90
C VAL A 89 23.24 -4.47 -4.71
N SER A 90 22.86 -5.63 -4.17
CA SER A 90 22.90 -6.87 -4.94
C SER A 90 21.80 -6.81 -6.00
N VAL A 91 22.23 -6.77 -7.25
CA VAL A 91 21.37 -6.63 -8.44
C VAL A 91 21.33 -7.89 -9.29
N LEU A 92 22.20 -8.86 -8.99
CA LEU A 92 22.34 -10.12 -9.71
C LEU A 92 21.99 -11.34 -8.85
N GLU A 93 22.09 -11.25 -7.51
CA GLU A 93 21.68 -12.33 -6.62
C GLU A 93 20.17 -12.24 -6.34
N GLY A 94 19.49 -13.39 -6.32
CA GLY A 94 18.04 -13.50 -6.13
C GLY A 94 17.22 -13.70 -7.40
N ALA A 95 17.81 -13.57 -8.60
CA ALA A 95 17.10 -13.85 -9.86
C ALA A 95 16.70 -15.33 -10.01
N ASP A 96 17.45 -16.23 -9.39
CA ASP A 96 17.14 -17.67 -9.34
C ASP A 96 16.02 -17.95 -8.32
N ASP A 97 15.94 -17.21 -7.21
CA ASP A 97 14.86 -17.34 -6.21
C ASP A 97 13.51 -16.81 -6.71
N VAL A 98 13.48 -15.95 -7.73
CA VAL A 98 12.22 -15.49 -8.35
C VAL A 98 11.63 -16.53 -9.31
N ARG A 99 12.44 -17.46 -9.83
CA ARG A 99 11.95 -18.52 -10.73
C ARG A 99 11.32 -19.69 -9.96
N ASP A 100 11.72 -19.87 -8.71
CA ASP A 100 11.10 -20.76 -7.73
C ASP A 100 10.37 -19.95 -6.64
N ALA A 101 9.81 -18.80 -6.99
CA ALA A 101 8.89 -18.11 -6.09
C ALA A 101 7.79 -19.11 -5.73
N ASP A 102 7.59 -19.35 -4.43
CA ASP A 102 6.38 -19.99 -3.92
C ASP A 102 5.19 -19.45 -4.74
N PRO A 103 4.23 -20.31 -5.14
CA PRO A 103 3.06 -19.85 -5.88
C PRO A 103 2.50 -18.61 -5.17
N THR A 104 2.07 -17.60 -5.95
CA THR A 104 1.42 -16.41 -5.39
C THR A 104 0.51 -16.87 -4.27
N PRO A 105 0.71 -16.39 -3.02
CA PRO A 105 -0.09 -16.85 -1.90
C PRO A 105 -1.56 -16.76 -2.28
N ASP A 106 -2.33 -17.82 -1.99
CA ASP A 106 -3.76 -17.80 -2.23
C ASP A 106 -4.39 -16.56 -1.56
N ASP A 107 -5.46 -16.03 -2.16
CA ASP A 107 -6.22 -14.95 -1.56
C ASP A 107 -6.60 -15.32 -0.12
N PRO A 108 -6.54 -14.37 0.83
CA PRO A 108 -6.96 -14.65 2.19
C PRO A 108 -8.44 -15.04 2.21
N GLU A 109 -8.81 -15.92 3.15
CA GLU A 109 -10.22 -16.20 3.42
C GLU A 109 -10.93 -14.90 3.79
N ALA A 110 -12.17 -14.74 3.32
CA ALA A 110 -13.02 -13.63 3.73
C ALA A 110 -13.28 -13.70 5.25
N ASP A 111 -13.41 -12.54 5.88
CA ASP A 111 -13.90 -12.50 7.27
C ASP A 111 -15.33 -13.13 7.29
N PRO A 112 -15.66 -13.97 8.27
CA PRO A 112 -17.00 -14.57 8.38
C PRO A 112 -18.15 -13.56 8.32
N ASP A 113 -17.93 -12.33 8.80
CA ASP A 113 -18.93 -11.26 8.75
C ASP A 113 -19.16 -10.75 7.31
N ASP A 114 -18.21 -10.99 6.40
CA ASP A 114 -18.15 -10.48 5.04
C ASP A 114 -18.68 -11.49 4.00
N GLU A 115 -18.79 -12.77 4.37
CA GLU A 115 -19.16 -13.87 3.47
C GLU A 115 -20.42 -13.57 2.66
N HIS A 116 -21.39 -12.92 3.30
CA HIS A 116 -22.64 -12.56 2.64
C HIS A 116 -22.42 -11.55 1.50
N VAL A 117 -21.60 -10.53 1.72
CA VAL A 117 -21.32 -9.48 0.73
C VAL A 117 -20.47 -10.04 -0.41
N VAL A 118 -19.46 -10.85 -0.09
CA VAL A 118 -18.68 -11.62 -1.07
C VAL A 118 -19.61 -12.46 -1.95
N ALA A 119 -20.51 -13.23 -1.36
CA ALA A 119 -21.44 -14.07 -2.11
C ALA A 119 -22.40 -13.27 -3.01
N VAL A 120 -22.85 -12.08 -2.57
CA VAL A 120 -23.71 -11.23 -3.40
C VAL A 120 -22.93 -10.63 -4.57
N LEU A 121 -21.71 -10.13 -4.34
CA LEU A 121 -20.84 -9.59 -5.38
C LEU A 121 -20.46 -10.64 -6.42
N SER A 122 -20.09 -11.85 -5.97
CA SER A 122 -19.79 -12.97 -6.87
C SER A 122 -21.00 -13.38 -7.71
N ARG A 123 -22.22 -13.36 -7.15
CA ARG A 123 -23.45 -13.60 -7.92
C ARG A 123 -23.76 -12.48 -8.91
N ALA A 124 -23.36 -11.26 -8.58
CA ALA A 124 -23.45 -10.11 -9.47
C ALA A 124 -22.37 -10.12 -10.57
N GLY A 125 -21.49 -11.13 -10.62
CA GLY A 125 -20.50 -11.31 -11.68
C GLY A 125 -19.13 -10.68 -11.39
N PHE A 126 -18.85 -10.30 -10.14
CA PHE A 126 -17.54 -9.82 -9.74
C PHE A 126 -16.64 -10.96 -9.24
N THR A 127 -15.37 -10.90 -9.62
CA THR A 127 -14.30 -11.57 -8.89
C THR A 127 -13.99 -10.73 -7.66
N VAL A 128 -14.01 -11.35 -6.48
CA VAL A 128 -13.85 -10.65 -5.19
C VAL A 128 -12.56 -11.13 -4.54
N HIS A 129 -11.66 -10.20 -4.25
CA HIS A 129 -10.40 -10.43 -3.55
C HIS A 129 -10.50 -9.85 -2.14
N PRO A 130 -10.70 -10.68 -1.11
CA PRO A 130 -10.73 -10.23 0.28
C PRO A 130 -9.37 -9.65 0.70
N THR A 131 -9.37 -8.74 1.67
CA THR A 131 -8.13 -8.16 2.19
C THR A 131 -8.06 -8.18 3.70
N VAL A 132 -6.86 -8.41 4.23
CA VAL A 132 -6.61 -8.45 5.68
C VAL A 132 -5.90 -7.17 6.11
N ARG A 133 -6.40 -6.51 7.16
CA ARG A 133 -5.83 -5.26 7.73
C ARG A 133 -5.77 -4.08 6.75
N SER A 134 -6.78 -3.97 5.90
CA SER A 134 -6.93 -2.90 4.92
C SER A 134 -8.04 -1.91 5.35
N PRO A 135 -8.03 -0.65 4.87
CA PRO A 135 -9.16 0.27 5.04
C PRO A 135 -10.40 -0.08 4.21
N PHE A 136 -10.30 -1.06 3.32
CA PHE A 136 -11.38 -1.73 2.60
C PHE A 136 -11.41 -3.20 2.99
N ASP A 137 -12.53 -3.87 2.75
CA ASP A 137 -12.70 -5.28 3.08
C ASP A 137 -12.36 -6.16 1.86
N SER A 138 -12.62 -5.66 0.65
CA SER A 138 -12.21 -6.35 -0.59
C SER A 138 -11.90 -5.39 -1.74
N VAL A 139 -11.11 -5.90 -2.68
CA VAL A 139 -10.98 -5.36 -4.04
C VAL A 139 -11.81 -6.25 -4.96
N THR A 140 -12.74 -5.67 -5.69
CA THR A 140 -13.51 -6.40 -6.71
C THR A 140 -13.07 -6.01 -8.09
N GLU A 141 -13.07 -6.99 -9.00
CA GLU A 141 -12.82 -6.82 -10.42
C GLU A 141 -13.87 -7.59 -11.22
N ASP A 142 -13.95 -7.31 -12.51
CA ASP A 142 -14.78 -8.05 -13.45
C ASP A 142 -14.05 -8.18 -14.80
N ASP A 143 -14.73 -8.73 -15.79
CA ASP A 143 -14.19 -9.06 -17.10
C ASP A 143 -13.67 -7.83 -17.90
N GLU A 144 -14.06 -6.61 -17.55
CA GLU A 144 -13.51 -5.39 -18.20
C GLU A 144 -12.36 -4.76 -17.40
N ALA A 145 -11.86 -5.44 -16.36
CA ALA A 145 -10.76 -5.02 -15.51
C ALA A 145 -10.97 -3.63 -14.84
N GLU A 146 -12.22 -3.21 -14.61
CA GLU A 146 -12.47 -2.09 -13.70
C GLU A 146 -12.45 -2.61 -12.26
N HIS A 147 -11.63 -1.98 -11.41
CA HIS A 147 -11.55 -2.33 -10.01
C HIS A 147 -12.47 -1.47 -9.14
N LEU A 148 -12.96 -2.06 -8.05
CA LEU A 148 -13.80 -1.43 -7.04
C LEU A 148 -13.24 -1.70 -5.65
N LEU A 149 -12.96 -0.62 -4.91
CA LEU A 149 -12.63 -0.68 -3.49
C LEU A 149 -13.92 -0.80 -2.70
N THR A 150 -14.06 -1.90 -1.95
CA THR A 150 -15.32 -2.23 -1.29
C THR A 150 -15.15 -2.23 0.22
N GLY A 151 -15.97 -1.41 0.90
CA GLY A 151 -16.22 -1.53 2.33
C GLY A 151 -17.61 -2.08 2.59
N HIS A 152 -17.85 -2.68 3.75
CA HIS A 152 -19.17 -3.13 4.15
C HIS A 152 -19.31 -3.20 5.67
N SER A 153 -20.51 -2.89 6.16
CA SER A 153 -20.97 -3.07 7.54
C SER A 153 -22.34 -2.39 7.70
N ALA A 154 -22.96 -2.52 8.87
CA ALA A 154 -23.93 -1.52 9.34
C ALA A 154 -23.42 -0.08 9.15
N PHE A 155 -24.27 0.82 8.63
CA PHE A 155 -23.85 2.17 8.26
C PHE A 155 -23.92 3.16 9.44
N ASP A 156 -22.93 3.09 10.31
CA ASP A 156 -22.78 3.95 11.48
C ASP A 156 -21.76 5.09 11.29
N ARG A 157 -21.33 5.73 12.39
CA ARG A 157 -20.32 6.81 12.33
C ARG A 157 -18.93 6.30 11.94
N ALA A 158 -18.59 5.05 12.26
CA ALA A 158 -17.32 4.44 11.87
C ALA A 158 -17.33 4.09 10.38
N ALA A 159 -18.42 3.50 9.88
CA ALA A 159 -18.66 3.24 8.46
C ALA A 159 -18.55 4.53 7.63
N LYS A 160 -19.13 5.64 8.11
CA LYS A 160 -18.98 6.94 7.44
C LYS A 160 -17.51 7.36 7.29
N LYS A 161 -16.70 7.22 8.35
CA LYS A 161 -15.26 7.56 8.29
C LYS A 161 -14.50 6.62 7.34
N ARG A 162 -14.84 5.32 7.33
CA ARG A 162 -14.28 4.37 6.36
C ARG A 162 -14.65 4.74 4.93
N ALA A 163 -15.89 5.16 4.67
CA ALA A 163 -16.31 5.64 3.36
C ALA A 163 -15.54 6.91 2.93
N GLU A 164 -15.24 7.83 3.85
CA GLU A 164 -14.37 8.98 3.58
C GLU A 164 -12.94 8.54 3.22
N LEU A 165 -12.37 7.58 3.96
CA LEU A 165 -11.04 7.02 3.65
C LEU A 165 -11.02 6.32 2.28
N LEU A 166 -12.04 5.53 1.97
CA LEU A 166 -12.20 4.88 0.68
C LEU A 166 -12.28 5.88 -0.47
N SER A 167 -12.92 7.03 -0.25
CA SER A 167 -12.99 8.09 -1.24
C SER A 167 -11.60 8.65 -1.53
N SER A 168 -10.82 8.96 -0.50
CA SER A 168 -9.44 9.45 -0.68
C SER A 168 -8.55 8.42 -1.36
N LEU A 169 -8.71 7.14 -1.01
CA LEU A 169 -7.93 6.08 -1.63
C LEU A 169 -8.31 5.89 -3.10
N GLY A 170 -9.60 5.85 -3.41
CA GLY A 170 -10.10 5.73 -4.78
C GLY A 170 -9.66 6.87 -5.69
N GLU A 171 -9.59 8.10 -5.17
CA GLU A 171 -9.05 9.25 -5.92
C GLU A 171 -7.57 9.04 -6.28
N VAL A 172 -6.76 8.58 -5.32
CA VAL A 172 -5.32 8.35 -5.51
C VAL A 172 -5.05 7.17 -6.44
N THR A 173 -5.76 6.05 -6.25
CA THR A 173 -5.58 4.83 -7.05
C THR A 173 -6.36 4.86 -8.36
N ARG A 174 -7.13 5.93 -8.62
CA ARG A 174 -8.08 6.04 -9.74
C ARG A 174 -9.02 4.84 -9.82
N THR A 175 -9.45 4.37 -8.65
CA THR A 175 -10.33 3.23 -8.46
C THR A 175 -11.63 3.72 -7.88
N ARG A 176 -12.77 3.20 -8.34
CA ARG A 176 -14.06 3.59 -7.76
C ARG A 176 -14.21 2.96 -6.37
N ALA A 177 -14.90 3.66 -5.48
CA ALA A 177 -15.14 3.22 -4.12
C ALA A 177 -16.63 3.00 -3.88
N VAL A 178 -16.97 1.89 -3.22
CA VAL A 178 -18.33 1.54 -2.82
C VAL A 178 -18.34 1.05 -1.37
N TYR A 179 -19.41 1.39 -0.66
CA TYR A 179 -19.67 0.93 0.70
C TYR A 179 -21.02 0.22 0.75
N PHE A 180 -21.03 -1.08 1.02
CA PHE A 180 -22.23 -1.87 1.17
C PHE A 180 -22.78 -1.81 2.60
N ALA A 181 -23.95 -1.21 2.75
CA ALA A 181 -24.66 -1.11 4.01
C ALA A 181 -25.63 -2.29 4.17
N GLU A 182 -25.66 -2.93 5.33
CA GLU A 182 -26.64 -3.99 5.63
C GLU A 182 -28.08 -3.49 5.51
N ASP A 183 -28.33 -2.28 6.03
CA ASP A 183 -29.62 -1.58 5.98
C ASP A 183 -29.63 -0.48 4.91
N ARG A 184 -30.83 -0.04 4.51
CA ARG A 184 -31.00 1.10 3.60
C ARG A 184 -30.44 2.38 4.22
N PRO A 185 -29.33 2.95 3.70
CA PRO A 185 -28.71 4.13 4.27
C PRO A 185 -29.52 5.38 3.88
N LYS A 186 -29.58 6.37 4.79
CA LYS A 186 -30.21 7.68 4.49
C LYS A 186 -29.42 8.51 3.47
N ARG A 187 -28.14 8.22 3.33
CA ARG A 187 -27.21 8.88 2.41
C ARG A 187 -26.84 7.90 1.31
N ARG A 188 -26.77 8.41 0.08
CA ARG A 188 -26.41 7.62 -1.11
C ARG A 188 -24.92 7.69 -1.44
N ALA A 189 -24.20 8.65 -0.87
CA ALA A 189 -22.77 8.81 -1.08
C ALA A 189 -22.11 9.55 0.09
N VAL A 190 -20.79 9.37 0.22
CA VAL A 190 -19.91 10.10 1.14
C VAL A 190 -18.60 10.40 0.41
N GLY A 191 -18.31 11.68 0.15
CA GLY A 191 -17.19 12.05 -0.72
C GLY A 191 -17.46 11.54 -2.14
N GLY A 192 -16.56 10.72 -2.68
CA GLY A 192 -16.73 9.96 -3.93
C GLY A 192 -17.06 8.48 -3.72
N THR A 193 -17.34 8.04 -2.49
CA THR A 193 -17.72 6.65 -2.20
C THR A 193 -19.23 6.49 -2.30
N ALA A 194 -19.69 5.62 -3.19
CA ALA A 194 -21.10 5.26 -3.30
C ALA A 194 -21.53 4.42 -2.09
N ILE A 195 -22.65 4.75 -1.44
CA ILE A 195 -23.21 3.93 -0.36
C ILE A 195 -24.39 3.16 -0.92
N VAL A 196 -24.34 1.83 -0.90
CA VAL A 196 -25.33 0.93 -1.53
C VAL A 196 -25.85 -0.04 -0.49
N ALA A 197 -27.17 -0.23 -0.39
CA ALA A 197 -27.69 -1.26 0.50
C ALA A 197 -27.44 -2.66 -0.10
N CYS A 198 -27.15 -3.65 0.74
CA CYS A 198 -27.01 -5.04 0.29
C CYS A 198 -28.28 -5.54 -0.44
N GLU A 199 -29.46 -5.04 -0.07
CA GLU A 199 -30.71 -5.29 -0.79
C GLU A 199 -30.68 -4.77 -2.24
N GLU A 200 -30.20 -3.55 -2.46
CA GLU A 200 -30.10 -2.94 -3.80
C GLU A 200 -29.12 -3.72 -4.69
N LEU A 201 -28.03 -4.21 -4.11
CA LEU A 201 -27.05 -5.03 -4.82
C LEU A 201 -27.66 -6.38 -5.25
N ARG A 202 -28.51 -6.99 -4.42
CA ARG A 202 -29.21 -8.26 -4.77
C ARG A 202 -30.25 -8.11 -5.86
N GLU A 203 -30.80 -6.91 -6.04
CA GLU A 203 -31.78 -6.59 -7.10
C GLU A 203 -31.11 -6.34 -8.46
N THR A 204 -29.79 -6.22 -8.49
CA THR A 204 -29.01 -5.89 -9.67
C THR A 204 -28.73 -7.12 -10.53
N ASN A 205 -28.80 -6.97 -11.87
CA ASN A 205 -28.58 -8.05 -12.83
C ASN A 205 -27.22 -7.90 -13.54
N GLY A 206 -26.15 -8.22 -12.83
CA GLY A 206 -24.79 -8.26 -13.39
C GLY A 206 -23.92 -7.04 -13.03
N PRO A 207 -22.64 -7.07 -13.39
CA PRO A 207 -21.66 -6.11 -12.91
C PRO A 207 -21.88 -4.71 -13.50
N GLU A 208 -22.38 -4.59 -14.73
CA GLU A 208 -22.61 -3.32 -15.42
C GLU A 208 -23.63 -2.43 -14.68
N GLU A 209 -24.70 -3.04 -14.16
CA GLU A 209 -25.72 -2.31 -13.42
C GLU A 209 -25.21 -1.88 -12.05
N VAL A 210 -24.35 -2.67 -11.39
CA VAL A 210 -23.66 -2.27 -10.16
C VAL A 210 -22.74 -1.09 -10.43
N ARG A 211 -21.95 -1.15 -11.50
CA ARG A 211 -21.05 -0.05 -11.88
C ARG A 211 -21.80 1.22 -12.22
N ARG A 212 -22.93 1.11 -12.92
CA ARG A 212 -23.80 2.25 -13.22
C ARG A 212 -24.29 2.88 -11.92
N LEU A 213 -24.78 2.05 -10.99
CA LEU A 213 -25.23 2.51 -9.68
C LEU A 213 -24.13 3.22 -8.89
N VAL A 214 -22.92 2.65 -8.88
CA VAL A 214 -21.76 3.24 -8.19
C VAL A 214 -21.35 4.55 -8.84
N ARG A 215 -21.29 4.62 -10.19
CA ARG A 215 -21.00 5.84 -10.95
C ARG A 215 -22.00 6.95 -10.65
N GLU A 216 -23.29 6.66 -10.80
CA GLU A 216 -24.37 7.62 -10.57
C GLU A 216 -24.27 8.25 -9.17
N ARG A 217 -24.04 7.42 -8.14
CA ARG A 217 -23.93 7.92 -6.76
C ARG A 217 -22.65 8.69 -6.48
N ALA A 218 -21.53 8.27 -7.06
CA ALA A 218 -20.26 8.98 -6.92
C ALA A 218 -20.32 10.36 -7.60
N ASP A 219 -20.89 10.43 -8.81
CA ASP A 219 -21.01 11.66 -9.58
C ASP A 219 -22.01 12.64 -8.93
N GLU A 220 -23.17 12.15 -8.44
CA GLU A 220 -24.13 12.95 -7.67
C GLU A 220 -23.48 13.63 -6.44
N ALA A 221 -22.51 12.95 -5.82
CA ALA A 221 -21.84 13.44 -4.63
C ALA A 221 -20.81 14.53 -4.94
N THR A 222 -20.07 14.38 -6.05
CA THR A 222 -19.15 15.40 -6.57
C THR A 222 -19.91 16.64 -7.00
N GLU A 223 -21.02 16.50 -7.73
CA GLU A 223 -21.85 17.64 -8.15
C GLU A 223 -22.55 18.37 -6.99
N ALA A 224 -22.84 17.66 -5.89
CA ALA A 224 -23.39 18.27 -4.69
C ALA A 224 -22.32 19.05 -3.89
N ALA A 225 -21.06 18.61 -3.94
CA ALA A 225 -19.94 19.31 -3.32
C ALA A 225 -19.57 20.60 -4.06
N ASP A 226 -19.62 20.60 -5.41
CA ASP A 226 -19.34 21.79 -6.23
C ASP A 226 -20.43 22.87 -6.15
N ARG A 227 -21.62 22.54 -5.66
CA ARG A 227 -22.76 23.46 -5.50
C ARG A 227 -22.87 24.08 -4.10
N ALA A 228 -22.03 23.70 -3.14
CA ALA A 228 -22.06 24.14 -1.73
C ALA A 228 -20.98 25.19 -1.43
#